data_AF-A0A0P9DKL9-F1
#
_entry.id   AF-A0A0P9DKL9-F1
#
_cell.length_a   1.000
_cell.length_b   1.000
_cell.length_c   1.000
_cell.angle_alpha   90.00
_cell.angle_beta   90.00
_cell.angle_gamma   90.00
#
_symmetry.space_group_name_H-M   'P 1'
#
loop_
_entity.id
_entity.type
_entity.pdbx_description
1 polymer ?
#
loop_
_entity_poly.entity_id
_entity_poly.type
_entity_poly.pdbx_seq_one_letter_code
_entity_poly.pdbx_strand_id
1 'polypeptide(L)'
;MLERKLDILREHCAALGRDEATITKTVVTYLDLGPQGASTAAVIDLCGALAALGFQQLIINLPNAHTLAPIEQLGREIVPAVAAL
;
A
#
# COMPACT_ATOMS: atom_id res chain seq x y z
N MET A 1 5.51 7.08 -11.60
CA MET A 1 4.13 6.90 -12.16
C MET A 1 3.05 7.29 -11.15
N LEU A 2 3.11 6.83 -9.89
CA LEU A 2 2.15 7.21 -8.85
C LEU A 2 2.21 8.70 -8.51
N GLU A 3 3.40 9.27 -8.35
CA GLU A 3 3.59 10.71 -8.10
C GLU A 3 2.87 11.58 -9.14
N ARG A 4 3.12 11.33 -10.44
CA ARG A 4 2.41 12.03 -11.52
C ARG A 4 0.89 11.92 -11.43
N LYS A 5 0.34 10.76 -11.02
CA LYS A 5 -1.11 10.61 -10.85
C LYS A 5 -1.62 11.42 -9.65
N LEU A 6 -0.84 11.50 -8.58
CA LEU A 6 -1.14 12.35 -7.42
C LEU A 6 -1.04 13.84 -7.78
N ASP A 7 -0.09 14.23 -8.62
CA ASP A 7 0.03 15.61 -9.12
C ASP A 7 -1.23 16.01 -9.91
N ILE A 8 -1.67 15.15 -10.84
CA ILE A 8 -2.91 15.35 -11.61
C ILE A 8 -4.14 15.43 -10.68
N LEU A 9 -4.22 14.57 -9.66
CA LEU A 9 -5.29 14.63 -8.66
C LEU A 9 -5.28 15.98 -7.93
N ARG A 10 -4.11 16.45 -7.50
CA ARG A 10 -3.93 17.76 -6.84
C ARG A 10 -4.38 18.91 -7.71
N GLU A 11 -4.02 18.90 -8.98
CA GLU A 11 -4.46 19.92 -9.96
C GLU A 11 -5.99 19.95 -10.10
N HIS A 12 -6.63 18.78 -10.20
CA HIS A 12 -8.10 18.70 -10.29
C HIS A 12 -8.79 19.13 -8.99
N CYS A 13 -8.27 18.75 -7.83
CA CYS A 13 -8.77 19.20 -6.53
C CYS A 13 -8.70 20.72 -6.41
N ALA A 14 -7.57 21.33 -6.78
CA ALA A 14 -7.40 22.77 -6.78
C ALA A 14 -8.38 23.49 -7.72
N ALA A 15 -8.58 22.97 -8.94
CA ALA A 15 -9.52 23.53 -9.91
C ALA A 15 -10.98 23.49 -9.44
N LEU A 16 -11.34 22.49 -8.63
CA LEU A 16 -12.69 22.28 -8.10
C LEU A 16 -12.91 22.88 -6.70
N GLY A 17 -11.87 23.45 -6.07
CA GLY A 17 -11.93 23.90 -4.68
C GLY A 17 -12.17 22.77 -3.67
N ARG A 18 -11.80 21.53 -4.01
CA ARG A 18 -11.97 20.35 -3.16
C ARG A 18 -10.70 20.10 -2.36
N ASP A 19 -10.85 19.87 -1.05
CA ASP A 19 -9.76 19.41 -0.20
C ASP A 19 -9.33 17.97 -0.58
N GLU A 20 -8.10 17.83 -1.06
CA GLU A 20 -7.49 16.54 -1.42
C GLU A 20 -7.39 15.59 -0.21
N ALA A 21 -7.18 16.12 1.00
CA ALA A 21 -7.01 15.31 2.21
C ALA A 21 -8.26 14.50 2.58
N THR A 22 -9.43 14.88 2.04
CA THR A 22 -10.68 14.13 2.19
C THR A 22 -10.74 12.86 1.33
N ILE A 23 -9.79 12.67 0.41
CA ILE A 23 -9.74 11.52 -0.49
C ILE A 23 -8.86 10.43 0.12
N THR A 24 -9.48 9.30 0.48
CA THR A 24 -8.74 8.07 0.77
C THR A 24 -8.07 7.56 -0.51
N LYS A 25 -6.75 7.63 -0.55
CA LYS A 25 -5.91 7.09 -1.62
C LYS A 25 -5.55 5.65 -1.27
N THR A 26 -5.94 4.76 -2.17
CA THR A 26 -5.61 3.33 -2.07
C THR A 26 -4.74 2.93 -3.25
N VAL A 27 -3.92 1.91 -3.07
CA VAL A 27 -3.18 1.27 -4.16
C VAL A 27 -3.36 -0.23 -4.07
N VAL A 28 -3.52 -0.87 -5.22
CA VAL A 28 -3.58 -2.33 -5.32
C VAL A 28 -2.31 -2.84 -5.98
N THR A 29 -1.72 -3.89 -5.42
CA THR A 29 -0.56 -4.55 -6.00
C THR A 29 -0.68 -6.07 -5.90
N TYR A 30 0.08 -6.78 -6.73
CA TYR A 30 0.27 -8.21 -6.61
C TYR A 30 1.52 -8.48 -5.78
N LEU A 31 1.41 -9.29 -4.74
CA LEU A 31 2.51 -9.58 -3.83
C LEU A 31 2.49 -11.06 -3.47
N ASP A 32 3.52 -11.78 -3.93
CA ASP A 32 3.75 -13.16 -3.52
C ASP A 32 4.57 -13.17 -2.23
N LEU A 33 4.08 -13.85 -1.19
CA LEU A 33 4.75 -14.04 0.09
C LEU A 33 5.21 -15.50 0.30
N GLY A 34 5.25 -16.29 -0.77
CA GLY A 34 5.80 -17.64 -0.76
C GLY A 34 7.34 -17.66 -0.69
N PRO A 35 7.96 -18.84 -0.67
CA PRO A 35 9.42 -18.99 -0.49
C PRO A 35 10.30 -18.29 -1.53
N GLN A 36 9.78 -18.03 -2.73
CA GLN A 36 10.45 -17.30 -3.81
C GLN A 36 9.85 -15.89 -4.05
N GLY A 37 8.93 -15.48 -3.17
CA GLY A 37 8.23 -14.22 -3.24
C GLY A 37 9.02 -13.06 -2.63
N ALA A 38 8.32 -11.96 -2.38
CA ALA A 38 8.85 -10.81 -1.66
C ALA A 38 9.10 -11.17 -0.19
N SER A 39 10.18 -10.61 0.36
CA SER A 39 10.43 -10.69 1.79
C SER A 39 9.49 -9.76 2.57
N THR A 40 9.22 -10.10 3.83
CA THR A 40 8.49 -9.24 4.78
C THR A 40 9.08 -7.81 4.80
N ALA A 41 10.41 -7.68 4.85
CA ALA A 41 11.08 -6.39 4.86
C ALA A 41 10.79 -5.55 3.61
N ALA A 42 10.81 -6.16 2.42
CA ALA A 42 10.49 -5.46 1.18
C ALA A 42 9.03 -4.94 1.16
N VAL A 43 8.10 -5.66 1.78
CA VAL A 43 6.70 -5.21 1.91
C VAL A 43 6.58 -4.04 2.89
N ILE A 44 7.28 -4.09 4.02
CA ILE A 44 7.31 -2.99 4.99
C ILE A 44 7.89 -1.72 4.35
N ASP A 45 8.99 -1.85 3.60
CA ASP A 45 9.60 -0.74 2.87
C ASP A 45 8.65 -0.15 1.83
N LEU A 46 7.92 -1.01 1.11
CA LEU A 46 6.88 -0.57 0.17
C LEU A 46 5.77 0.21 0.88
N CYS A 47 5.27 -0.27 2.03
CA CYS A 47 4.28 0.46 2.84
C CYS A 47 4.80 1.83 3.26
N GLY A 48 6.05 1.92 3.73
CA GLY A 48 6.69 3.19 4.09
C GLY A 48 6.80 4.17 2.92
N ALA A 49 7.22 3.68 1.75
CA ALA A 49 7.30 4.50 0.54
C ALA A 49 5.92 5.02 0.09
N LEU A 50 4.88 4.18 0.19
CA LEU A 50 3.50 4.58 -0.14
C LEU A 50 2.92 5.56 0.88
N ALA A 51 3.19 5.38 2.16
CA ALA A 51 2.79 6.31 3.23
C ALA A 51 3.45 7.68 3.03
N ALA A 52 4.73 7.73 2.66
CA ALA A 52 5.44 8.98 2.34
C ALA A 52 4.83 9.72 1.14
N LEU A 53 4.23 8.99 0.19
CA LEU A 53 3.47 9.56 -0.93
C LEU A 53 2.02 9.96 -0.55
N GLY A 54 1.60 9.67 0.68
CA GLY A 54 0.27 9.98 1.18
C GLY A 54 -0.82 8.98 0.77
N PHE A 55 -0.49 7.70 0.57
CA PHE A 55 -1.48 6.63 0.49
C PHE A 55 -1.87 6.13 1.88
N GLN A 56 -3.16 5.83 2.07
CA GLN A 56 -3.68 5.35 3.36
C GLN A 56 -3.87 3.83 3.38
N GLN A 57 -4.00 3.19 2.22
CA GLN A 57 -4.27 1.75 2.16
C GLN A 57 -3.54 1.07 1.01
N LEU A 58 -2.79 0.02 1.35
CA LEU A 58 -2.28 -0.96 0.41
C LEU A 58 -3.21 -2.17 0.38
N ILE A 59 -3.71 -2.52 -0.81
CA ILE A 59 -4.49 -3.72 -1.07
C ILE A 59 -3.59 -4.72 -1.78
N ILE A 60 -3.43 -5.90 -1.19
CA ILE A 60 -2.56 -6.94 -1.74
C ILE A 60 -3.42 -8.01 -2.39
N ASN A 61 -3.23 -8.22 -3.69
CA ASN A 61 -3.63 -9.44 -4.35
C ASN A 61 -2.61 -10.53 -4.00
N LEU A 62 -3.05 -11.49 -3.19
CA LEU A 62 -2.23 -12.54 -2.61
C LEU A 62 -2.46 -13.87 -3.35
N PRO A 63 -1.59 -14.28 -4.28
CA PRO A 63 -1.81 -15.47 -5.12
C PRO A 63 -1.88 -16.77 -4.31
N ASN A 64 -1.15 -16.82 -3.20
CA ASN A 64 -1.01 -18.00 -2.36
C ASN A 64 -1.98 -18.00 -1.16
N ALA A 65 -3.03 -17.19 -1.20
CA ALA A 65 -4.04 -17.06 -0.12
C ALA A 65 -4.85 -18.34 0.15
N HIS A 66 -4.78 -19.34 -0.73
CA HIS A 66 -5.32 -20.68 -0.50
C HIS A 66 -4.57 -21.43 0.60
N THR A 67 -3.37 -20.97 0.96
CA THR A 67 -2.61 -21.42 2.14
C THR A 67 -2.67 -20.34 3.23
N LEU A 68 -2.69 -20.75 4.50
CA LEU A 68 -2.78 -19.80 5.62
C LEU A 68 -1.45 -19.08 5.90
N ALA A 69 -0.32 -19.72 5.60
CA ALA A 69 1.01 -19.20 5.90
C ALA A 69 1.24 -17.73 5.50
N PRO A 70 0.93 -17.27 4.28
CA PRO A 70 1.14 -15.86 3.91
C PRO A 70 0.22 -14.89 4.65
N ILE A 71 -0.99 -15.32 5.04
CA ILE A 71 -1.92 -14.51 5.83
C ILE A 71 -1.42 -14.39 7.27
N GLU A 72 -0.91 -15.48 7.84
CA GLU A 72 -0.29 -15.48 9.17
C GLU A 72 0.97 -14.59 9.20
N GLN A 73 1.80 -14.66 8.16
CA GLN A 73 2.98 -13.80 8.02
C GLN A 73 2.60 -12.32 7.95
N LEU A 74 1.58 -11.96 7.15
CA LEU A 74 1.03 -10.60 7.12
C LEU A 74 0.60 -10.14 8.52
N GLY A 75 -0.19 -10.95 9.22
CA GLY A 75 -0.74 -10.59 10.52
C GLY A 75 0.30 -10.52 11.65
N ARG A 76 1.33 -11.38 11.62
CA ARG A 76 2.34 -11.46 12.68
C ARG A 76 3.52 -10.52 12.48
N GLU A 77 3.92 -10.28 11.23
CA GLU A 77 5.16 -9.56 10.94
C GLU A 77 4.90 -8.20 10.29
N ILE A 78 4.05 -8.15 9.26
CA ILE A 78 3.91 -6.94 8.43
C ILE A 78 2.98 -5.93 9.10
N VAL A 79 1.75 -6.34 9.48
CA VAL A 79 0.74 -5.44 10.07
C VAL A 79 1.26 -4.73 11.32
N PRO A 80 1.91 -5.41 12.30
CA PRO A 80 2.45 -4.72 13.47
C PRO A 80 3.57 -3.74 13.14
N ALA A 81 4.41 -4.05 12.15
CA ALA A 81 5.55 -3.21 11.76
C ALA A 81 5.14 -1.90 11.09
N VAL A 82 3.97 -1.87 10.44
CA VAL A 82 3.47 -0.69 9.71
C VAL A 82 2.34 0.04 10.45
N ALA A 83 1.97 -0.39 11.66
CA ALA A 83 0.82 0.13 12.40
C ALA A 83 0.92 1.62 12.78
N ALA A 84 2.13 2.19 12.75
CA ALA A 84 2.40 3.59 13.09
C ALA A 84 2.61 4.50 11.86
N LEU A 85 2.51 3.95 10.65
CA LEU A 85 2.53 4.72 9.40
C LEU A 85 1.18 5.41 9.17
#